data_AF-A0A1X2BS32-F1
#
_entry.id   AF-A0A1X2BS32-F1
#
_cell.length_a   1.000
_cell.length_b   1.000
_cell.length_c   1.000
_cell.angle_alpha   90.00
_cell.angle_beta   90.00
_cell.angle_gamma   90.00
#
_symmetry.space_group_name_H-M   'P 1'
#
loop_
_entity.id
_entity.type
_entity.pdbx_description
1 polymer ?
#
loop_
_entity_poly.entity_id
_entity_poly.type
_entity_poly.pdbx_seq_one_letter_code
_entity_poly.pdbx_strand_id
1 'polypeptide(L)'
;MSDIGTWQWAERTGGTMTRREQLAQARAAITARLAAIPARLRQSASGSARDLDLADPPDSTLARSAEAYVREVSTSWLYAHCVRTWLFAAALGDLDGEPYDSELLYLACLLHDLGLTTAHHGSDPAASCFAVEGARATRALIVDQGGSEHTAQAVAEAISLHLNIDVELAHGVEAHLLSRGAALDAVGRGLDKVPSTTVDSVLKQWPRDGFANALAAVIHQEAQSRPRSRASLLDRLGFTGLVLNNPMDRSATP
;
A
#
# COMPACT_ATOMS: atom_id res chain seq x y z
N MET A 1 -17.76 7.87 8.68
CA MET A 1 -16.69 7.21 7.90
C MET A 1 -16.98 7.41 6.42
N SER A 2 -15.95 7.62 5.60
CA SER A 2 -16.14 7.73 4.15
C SER A 2 -16.33 6.33 3.56
N ASP A 3 -17.33 6.14 2.70
CA ASP A 3 -17.50 4.90 1.93
C ASP A 3 -16.46 4.80 0.79
N ILE A 4 -15.76 5.88 0.46
CA ILE A 4 -14.84 5.92 -0.69
C ILE A 4 -13.73 4.88 -0.48
N GLY A 5 -13.61 3.95 -1.42
CA GLY A 5 -12.53 2.96 -1.42
C GLY A 5 -12.85 1.65 -0.69
N THR A 6 -13.99 1.54 0.01
CA THR A 6 -14.44 0.26 0.57
C THR A 6 -14.69 -0.75 -0.54
N TRP A 7 -14.73 -2.04 -0.22
CA TRP A 7 -15.10 -3.09 -1.18
C TRP A 7 -16.48 -2.85 -1.78
N GLN A 8 -17.46 -2.48 -0.94
CA GLN A 8 -18.82 -2.17 -1.40
C GLN A 8 -18.84 -0.99 -2.38
N TRP A 9 -18.05 0.05 -2.11
CA TRP A 9 -17.90 1.17 -3.04
C TRP A 9 -17.22 0.75 -4.34
N ALA A 10 -16.19 -0.11 -4.26
CA ALA A 10 -15.48 -0.63 -5.42
C ALA A 10 -16.38 -1.49 -6.32
N GLU A 11 -17.20 -2.36 -5.75
CA GLU A 11 -18.19 -3.16 -6.48
C GLU A 11 -19.22 -2.27 -7.19
N ARG A 12 -19.75 -1.28 -6.49
CA ARG A 12 -20.80 -0.38 -7.01
C ARG A 12 -20.29 0.58 -8.09
N THR A 13 -19.06 1.05 -7.99
CA THR A 13 -18.53 2.15 -8.83
C THR A 13 -17.46 1.72 -9.82
N GLY A 14 -16.92 0.52 -9.68
CA GLY A 14 -15.72 0.09 -10.39
C GLY A 14 -14.49 0.94 -10.07
N GLY A 15 -14.49 1.72 -8.99
CA GLY A 15 -13.41 2.65 -8.68
C GLY A 15 -13.53 4.04 -9.31
N THR A 16 -14.66 4.33 -9.97
CA THR A 16 -14.94 5.66 -10.52
C THR A 16 -15.36 6.64 -9.42
N MET A 17 -14.60 7.72 -9.25
CA MET A 17 -14.93 8.79 -8.32
C MET A 17 -15.82 9.86 -8.95
N THR A 18 -16.86 10.26 -8.22
CA THR A 18 -17.63 11.48 -8.48
C THR A 18 -16.82 12.74 -8.11
N ARG A 19 -17.22 13.91 -8.62
CA ARG A 19 -16.59 15.19 -8.24
C ARG A 19 -16.68 15.49 -6.74
N ARG A 20 -17.77 15.06 -6.09
CA ARG A 20 -17.96 15.24 -4.64
C ARG A 20 -16.96 14.41 -3.85
N GLU A 21 -16.76 13.16 -4.25
CA GLU A 21 -15.78 12.25 -3.62
C GLU A 21 -14.35 12.72 -3.85
N GLN A 22 -14.03 13.21 -5.05
CA GLN A 22 -12.72 13.80 -5.35
C GLN A 22 -12.42 14.99 -4.43
N LEU A 23 -13.40 15.87 -4.21
CA LEU A 23 -13.25 17.00 -3.29
C LEU A 23 -13.07 16.56 -1.83
N ALA A 24 -13.81 15.53 -1.39
CA ALA A 24 -13.68 15.00 -0.03
C ALA A 24 -12.28 14.42 0.23
N GLN A 25 -11.78 13.59 -0.69
CA GLN A 25 -10.42 13.01 -0.60
C GLN A 25 -9.33 14.08 -0.72
N ALA A 26 -9.49 15.08 -1.60
CA ALA A 26 -8.55 16.20 -1.67
C ALA A 26 -8.46 16.99 -0.36
N ARG A 27 -9.58 17.20 0.34
CA ARG A 27 -9.59 17.82 1.67
C ARG A 27 -8.86 16.95 2.70
N ALA A 28 -9.09 15.64 2.70
CA ALA A 28 -8.36 14.71 3.57
C ALA A 28 -6.84 14.80 3.34
N ALA A 29 -6.39 14.94 2.08
CA ALA A 29 -4.98 15.09 1.72
C ALA A 29 -4.36 16.35 2.34
N ILE A 30 -5.08 17.46 2.25
CA ILE A 30 -4.65 18.74 2.80
C ILE A 30 -4.57 18.66 4.32
N THR A 31 -5.60 18.12 4.97
CA THR A 31 -5.62 17.94 6.43
C THR A 31 -4.45 17.06 6.91
N ALA A 32 -4.20 15.94 6.25
CA ALA A 32 -3.09 15.04 6.58
C ALA A 32 -1.73 15.74 6.44
N ARG A 33 -1.54 16.56 5.39
CA ARG A 33 -0.31 17.35 5.20
C ARG A 33 -0.10 18.37 6.31
N LEU A 34 -1.16 19.06 6.73
CA LEU A 34 -1.09 20.05 7.81
C LEU A 34 -0.77 19.40 9.16
N ALA A 35 -1.38 18.25 9.45
CA ALA A 35 -1.13 17.49 10.67
C ALA A 35 0.32 17.00 10.79
N ALA A 36 1.02 16.82 9.68
CA ALA A 36 2.43 16.40 9.67
C ALA A 36 3.43 17.53 9.99
N ILE A 37 3.03 18.81 9.98
CA ILE A 37 3.95 19.95 10.20
C ILE A 37 4.51 19.98 11.64
N PRO A 38 3.69 19.89 12.70
CA PRO A 38 4.21 19.92 14.08
C PRO A 38 5.06 18.68 14.42
N ALA A 39 4.76 17.52 13.82
CA ALA A 39 5.53 16.29 14.01
C ALA A 39 6.97 16.45 13.49
N ARG A 40 7.15 17.11 12.34
CA ARG A 40 8.48 17.42 11.77
C ARG A 40 9.30 18.37 12.66
N LEU A 41 8.65 19.24 13.44
CA LEU A 41 9.32 20.22 14.31
C LEU A 41 9.72 19.63 15.67
N ARG A 42 9.10 18.53 16.12
CA ARG A 42 9.42 17.86 17.40
C ARG A 42 10.62 16.91 17.31
N GLN A 43 11.38 16.94 16.23
CA GLN A 43 12.63 16.19 16.08
C GLN A 43 13.74 16.74 17.00
N SER A 44 13.71 16.31 18.27
CA SER A 44 14.84 16.28 19.20
C SER A 44 14.45 15.44 20.42
N ALA A 45 14.50 14.12 20.26
CA ALA A 45 14.77 13.12 21.29
C ALA A 45 14.44 11.75 20.69
N SER A 46 15.42 11.11 20.04
CA SER A 46 15.29 9.68 19.72
C SER A 46 15.30 8.92 21.05
N GLY A 47 14.12 8.50 21.51
CA GLY A 47 14.03 7.43 22.49
C GLY A 47 14.64 6.18 21.88
N SER A 48 15.34 5.37 22.67
CA SER A 48 15.98 4.15 22.18
C SER A 48 14.89 3.17 21.72
N ALA A 49 14.56 3.21 20.44
CA ALA A 49 13.70 2.22 19.85
C ALA A 49 14.50 0.91 19.81
N ARG A 50 13.96 -0.16 20.39
CA ARG A 50 14.56 -1.49 20.31
C ARG A 50 14.62 -1.86 18.83
N ASP A 51 15.73 -2.47 18.42
CA ASP A 51 15.80 -3.11 17.10
C ASP A 51 14.64 -4.11 17.01
N LEU A 52 13.85 -3.99 15.95
CA LEU A 52 12.81 -4.96 15.63
C LEU A 52 13.41 -6.02 14.73
N ASP A 53 13.21 -7.27 15.09
CA ASP A 53 13.41 -8.38 14.17
C ASP A 53 12.40 -8.24 13.02
N LEU A 54 12.86 -8.48 11.80
CA LEU A 54 11.96 -8.48 10.65
C LEU A 54 11.01 -9.67 10.76
N ALA A 55 9.74 -9.44 10.45
CA ALA A 55 8.73 -10.50 10.45
C ALA A 55 9.13 -11.63 9.48
N ASP A 56 8.85 -12.86 9.88
CA ASP A 56 8.93 -14.02 9.00
C ASP A 56 7.63 -14.17 8.20
N PRO A 57 7.72 -14.56 6.90
CA PRO A 57 6.52 -14.75 6.09
C PRO A 57 5.70 -15.93 6.63
N PRO A 58 4.35 -15.84 6.63
CA PRO A 58 3.49 -16.97 6.94
C PRO A 58 3.80 -18.18 6.05
N ASP A 59 3.81 -19.37 6.65
CA ASP A 59 4.20 -20.62 6.00
C ASP A 59 3.00 -21.49 5.59
N SER A 60 1.81 -20.92 5.47
CA SER A 60 0.67 -21.66 4.92
C SER A 60 0.84 -21.92 3.42
N THR A 61 0.09 -22.88 2.92
CA THR A 61 0.03 -23.15 1.47
C THR A 61 -0.52 -21.95 0.70
N LEU A 62 -1.49 -21.22 1.26
CA LEU A 62 -2.07 -20.04 0.64
C LEU A 62 -1.04 -18.91 0.53
N ALA A 63 -0.33 -18.59 1.64
CA ALA A 63 0.68 -17.55 1.67
C ALA A 63 1.83 -17.82 0.67
N ARG A 64 2.36 -19.05 0.65
CA ARG A 64 3.40 -19.44 -0.31
C ARG A 64 2.93 -19.39 -1.76
N SER A 65 1.70 -19.82 -2.03
CA SER A 65 1.15 -19.85 -3.40
C SER A 65 0.87 -18.43 -3.92
N ALA A 66 0.35 -17.55 -3.06
CA ALA A 66 0.18 -16.14 -3.36
C ALA A 66 1.52 -15.43 -3.62
N GLU A 67 2.54 -15.70 -2.78
CA GLU A 67 3.88 -15.15 -2.96
C GLU A 67 4.52 -15.61 -4.27
N ALA A 68 4.45 -16.91 -4.57
CA ALA A 68 4.96 -17.46 -5.82
C ALA A 68 4.28 -16.80 -7.04
N TYR A 69 2.96 -16.66 -6.98
CA TYR A 69 2.18 -16.02 -8.04
C TYR A 69 2.59 -14.56 -8.25
N VAL A 70 2.61 -13.74 -7.18
CA VAL A 70 2.94 -12.31 -7.34
C VAL A 70 4.38 -12.10 -7.78
N ARG A 71 5.32 -12.95 -7.35
CA ARG A 71 6.71 -12.92 -7.79
C ARG A 71 6.83 -13.25 -9.29
N GLU A 72 5.98 -14.13 -9.81
CA GLU A 72 5.95 -14.49 -11.24
C GLU A 72 5.39 -13.36 -12.11
N VAL A 73 4.28 -12.73 -11.71
CA VAL A 73 3.58 -11.76 -12.55
C VAL A 73 4.08 -10.32 -12.41
N SER A 74 4.85 -10.03 -11.36
CA SER A 74 5.34 -8.68 -11.07
C SER A 74 6.72 -8.44 -11.67
N THR A 75 6.98 -7.18 -12.01
CA THR A 75 8.37 -6.73 -12.21
C THR A 75 9.14 -6.82 -10.89
N SER A 76 10.47 -6.93 -10.95
CA SER A 76 11.30 -7.09 -9.76
C SER A 76 11.14 -5.93 -8.76
N TRP A 77 11.01 -4.69 -9.23
CA TRP A 77 10.81 -3.52 -8.35
C TRP A 77 9.44 -3.53 -7.68
N LEU A 78 8.40 -3.99 -8.38
CA LEU A 78 7.04 -4.02 -7.85
C LEU A 78 6.90 -5.13 -6.81
N TYR A 79 7.45 -6.30 -7.09
CA TYR A 79 7.50 -7.37 -6.09
C TYR A 79 8.27 -6.94 -4.84
N ALA A 80 9.44 -6.31 -5.00
CA ALA A 80 10.22 -5.79 -3.88
C ALA A 80 9.44 -4.72 -3.09
N HIS A 81 8.66 -3.87 -3.76
CA HIS A 81 7.75 -2.91 -3.12
C HIS A 81 6.70 -3.61 -2.25
N CYS A 82 6.01 -4.62 -2.78
CA CYS A 82 5.02 -5.37 -2.02
C CYS A 82 5.63 -6.05 -0.77
N VAL A 83 6.85 -6.59 -0.88
CA VAL A 83 7.55 -7.18 0.27
C VAL A 83 7.95 -6.11 1.30
N ARG A 84 8.51 -4.96 0.86
CA ARG A 84 8.83 -3.85 1.78
C ARG A 84 7.58 -3.30 2.46
N THR A 85 6.49 -3.15 1.72
CA THR A 85 5.18 -2.73 2.25
C THR A 85 4.73 -3.64 3.39
N TRP A 86 4.85 -4.97 3.23
CA TRP A 86 4.55 -5.92 4.30
C TRP A 86 5.48 -5.75 5.52
N LEU A 87 6.80 -5.71 5.31
CA LEU A 87 7.77 -5.58 6.39
C LEU A 87 7.55 -4.30 7.21
N PHE A 88 7.27 -3.18 6.53
CA PHE A 88 6.96 -1.93 7.22
C PHE A 88 5.59 -1.96 7.89
N ALA A 89 4.58 -2.60 7.28
CA ALA A 89 3.26 -2.74 7.90
C ALA A 89 3.33 -3.56 9.20
N ALA A 90 4.05 -4.69 9.18
CA ALA A 90 4.28 -5.53 10.36
C ALA A 90 5.03 -4.77 11.46
N ALA A 91 6.14 -4.11 11.12
CA ALA A 91 6.91 -3.32 12.07
C ALA A 91 6.08 -2.19 12.71
N LEU A 92 5.23 -1.51 11.93
CA LEU A 92 4.33 -0.48 12.46
C LEU A 92 3.26 -1.08 13.38
N GLY A 93 2.70 -2.25 13.05
CA GLY A 93 1.76 -2.96 13.91
C GLY A 93 2.39 -3.32 15.26
N ASP A 94 3.61 -3.84 15.24
CA ASP A 94 4.35 -4.24 16.44
C ASP A 94 4.70 -3.02 17.33
N LEU A 95 5.09 -1.90 16.72
CA LEU A 95 5.41 -0.65 17.43
C LEU A 95 4.17 -0.01 18.07
N ASP A 96 3.04 -0.07 17.39
CA ASP A 96 1.78 0.50 17.88
C ASP A 96 1.05 -0.48 18.83
N GLY A 97 1.50 -1.73 18.93
CA GLY A 97 0.87 -2.77 19.76
C GLY A 97 -0.49 -3.22 19.23
N GLU A 98 -0.71 -3.08 17.92
CA GLU A 98 -1.97 -3.42 17.26
C GLU A 98 -1.99 -4.92 16.91
N PRO A 99 -2.94 -5.72 17.42
CA PRO A 99 -3.03 -7.12 17.06
C PRO A 99 -3.60 -7.26 15.65
N TYR A 100 -2.86 -7.93 14.76
CA TYR A 100 -3.28 -8.22 13.38
C TYR A 100 -3.13 -9.72 13.05
N ASP A 101 -3.93 -10.18 12.10
CA ASP A 101 -3.76 -11.48 11.45
C ASP A 101 -2.56 -11.38 10.48
N SER A 102 -1.47 -12.08 10.80
CA SER A 102 -0.23 -12.03 10.03
C SER A 102 -0.38 -12.57 8.60
N GLU A 103 -1.24 -13.56 8.39
CA GLU A 103 -1.51 -14.11 7.06
C GLU A 103 -2.34 -13.15 6.22
N LEU A 104 -3.39 -12.57 6.79
CA LEU A 104 -4.21 -11.59 6.10
C LEU A 104 -3.40 -10.35 5.73
N LEU A 105 -2.59 -9.82 6.66
CA LEU A 105 -1.70 -8.69 6.38
C LEU A 105 -0.69 -9.01 5.28
N TYR A 106 -0.08 -10.22 5.33
CA TYR A 106 0.87 -10.66 4.32
C TYR A 106 0.23 -10.74 2.93
N LEU A 107 -0.92 -11.41 2.80
CA LEU A 107 -1.66 -11.53 1.55
C LEU A 107 -2.07 -10.15 1.00
N ALA A 108 -2.58 -9.27 1.87
CA ALA A 108 -2.99 -7.93 1.48
C ALA A 108 -1.81 -7.09 0.97
N CYS A 109 -0.67 -7.10 1.68
CA CYS A 109 0.52 -6.37 1.27
C CYS A 109 1.16 -6.94 0.00
N LEU A 110 1.27 -8.26 -0.12
CA LEU A 110 1.86 -8.88 -1.29
C LEU A 110 1.05 -8.61 -2.56
N LEU A 111 -0.27 -8.61 -2.46
CA LEU A 111 -1.15 -8.61 -3.63
C LEU A 111 -1.77 -7.23 -3.94
N HIS A 112 -1.50 -6.18 -3.15
CA HIS A 112 -2.20 -4.90 -3.29
C HIS A 112 -2.06 -4.22 -4.66
N ASP A 113 -0.92 -4.44 -5.31
CA ASP A 113 -0.59 -3.85 -6.61
C ASP A 113 -0.73 -4.85 -7.78
N LEU A 114 -1.43 -5.97 -7.60
CA LEU A 114 -1.69 -6.91 -8.70
C LEU A 114 -2.29 -6.20 -9.93
N GLY A 115 -3.14 -5.20 -9.73
CA GLY A 115 -3.73 -4.39 -10.81
C GLY A 115 -2.74 -3.58 -11.64
N LEU A 116 -1.47 -3.45 -11.23
CA LEU A 116 -0.39 -2.81 -12.00
C LEU A 116 0.45 -3.81 -12.81
N THR A 117 0.25 -5.11 -12.62
CA THR A 117 0.99 -6.15 -13.35
C THR A 117 0.47 -6.26 -14.78
N THR A 118 1.31 -6.70 -15.72
CA THR A 118 0.88 -6.93 -17.11
C THR A 118 -0.18 -8.01 -17.23
N ALA A 119 -0.24 -8.94 -16.27
CA ALA A 119 -1.24 -10.01 -16.23
C ALA A 119 -2.65 -9.51 -15.91
N HIS A 120 -2.78 -8.41 -15.17
CA HIS A 120 -4.08 -7.91 -14.70
C HIS A 120 -4.45 -6.52 -15.19
N HIS A 121 -3.47 -5.65 -15.49
CA HIS A 121 -3.74 -4.27 -15.85
C HIS A 121 -4.60 -4.15 -17.11
N GLY A 122 -5.82 -3.63 -16.96
CA GLY A 122 -6.78 -3.46 -18.06
C GLY A 122 -7.51 -4.74 -18.45
N SER A 123 -7.39 -5.82 -17.68
CA SER A 123 -8.11 -7.08 -17.92
C SER A 123 -9.57 -7.04 -17.44
N ASP A 124 -9.88 -6.15 -16.49
CA ASP A 124 -11.25 -5.91 -16.02
C ASP A 124 -11.78 -4.58 -16.58
N PRO A 125 -12.60 -4.61 -17.65
CA PRO A 125 -13.16 -3.38 -18.24
C PRO A 125 -14.15 -2.67 -17.31
N ALA A 126 -14.66 -3.35 -16.28
CA ALA A 126 -15.51 -2.75 -15.25
C ALA A 126 -14.69 -2.11 -14.12
N ALA A 127 -13.35 -2.23 -14.13
CA ALA A 127 -12.46 -1.55 -13.19
C ALA A 127 -11.87 -0.27 -13.81
N SER A 128 -12.26 0.86 -13.24
CA SER A 128 -11.74 2.20 -13.53
C SER A 128 -10.65 2.65 -12.55
N CYS A 129 -10.08 1.73 -11.76
CA CYS A 129 -8.99 2.00 -10.82
C CYS A 129 -8.19 0.71 -10.60
N PHE A 130 -6.86 0.77 -10.69
CA PHE A 130 -6.01 -0.42 -10.54
C PHE A 130 -6.19 -1.10 -9.18
N ALA A 131 -6.38 -0.34 -8.08
CA ALA A 131 -6.63 -0.94 -6.77
C ALA A 131 -7.93 -1.77 -6.73
N VAL A 132 -8.95 -1.41 -7.52
CA VAL A 132 -10.19 -2.19 -7.63
C VAL A 132 -9.98 -3.44 -8.49
N GLU A 133 -9.25 -3.28 -9.60
CA GLU A 133 -8.86 -4.40 -10.47
C GLU A 133 -8.02 -5.43 -9.70
N GLY A 134 -7.01 -4.96 -8.96
CA GLY A 134 -6.18 -5.76 -8.06
C GLY A 134 -6.99 -6.42 -6.96
N ALA A 135 -7.89 -5.70 -6.28
CA ALA A 135 -8.75 -6.28 -5.24
C ALA A 135 -9.64 -7.41 -5.78
N ARG A 136 -10.23 -7.24 -6.97
CA ARG A 136 -11.02 -8.29 -7.63
C ARG A 136 -10.16 -9.50 -8.04
N ALA A 137 -9.01 -9.26 -8.64
CA ALA A 137 -8.05 -10.30 -9.01
C ALA A 137 -7.59 -11.10 -7.79
N THR A 138 -7.24 -10.41 -6.69
CA THR A 138 -6.83 -11.03 -5.43
C THR A 138 -7.95 -11.85 -4.81
N ARG A 139 -9.19 -11.34 -4.80
CA ARG A 139 -10.33 -12.10 -4.27
C ARG A 139 -10.49 -13.42 -5.02
N ALA A 140 -10.46 -13.39 -6.36
CA ALA A 140 -10.54 -14.58 -7.18
C ALA A 140 -9.36 -15.54 -6.92
N LEU A 141 -8.13 -15.02 -6.88
CA LEU A 141 -6.93 -15.80 -6.60
C LEU A 141 -7.01 -16.55 -5.26
N ILE A 142 -7.43 -15.87 -4.19
CA ILE A 142 -7.51 -16.48 -2.85
C ILE A 142 -8.54 -17.61 -2.83
N VAL A 143 -9.72 -17.40 -3.43
CA VAL A 143 -10.76 -18.42 -3.51
C VAL A 143 -10.28 -19.62 -4.34
N ASP A 144 -9.66 -19.37 -5.50
CA ASP A 144 -9.15 -20.42 -6.39
C ASP A 144 -8.02 -21.25 -5.73
N GLN A 145 -7.25 -20.63 -4.82
CA GLN A 145 -6.22 -21.31 -4.03
C GLN A 145 -6.76 -21.97 -2.75
N GLY A 146 -8.08 -22.04 -2.57
CA GLY A 146 -8.74 -22.72 -1.46
C GLY A 146 -8.82 -21.90 -0.17
N GLY A 147 -8.54 -20.60 -0.23
CA GLY A 147 -8.79 -19.66 0.86
C GLY A 147 -10.28 -19.45 1.11
N SER A 148 -10.63 -19.03 2.33
CA SER A 148 -12.02 -18.76 2.67
C SER A 148 -12.55 -17.50 1.99
N GLU A 149 -13.85 -17.45 1.70
CA GLU A 149 -14.53 -16.25 1.20
C GLU A 149 -14.36 -15.05 2.14
N HIS A 150 -14.34 -15.31 3.46
CA HIS A 150 -14.09 -14.28 4.46
C HIS A 150 -12.69 -13.66 4.31
N THR A 151 -11.65 -14.49 4.19
CA THR A 151 -10.27 -14.04 3.95
C THR A 151 -10.18 -13.30 2.62
N ALA A 152 -10.75 -13.84 1.56
CA ALA A 152 -10.72 -13.23 0.22
C ALA A 152 -11.38 -11.84 0.21
N GLN A 153 -12.53 -11.69 0.88
CA GLN A 153 -13.22 -10.42 1.00
C GLN A 153 -12.44 -9.42 1.86
N ALA A 154 -11.89 -9.85 3.00
CA ALA A 154 -11.14 -8.96 3.88
C ALA A 154 -9.83 -8.45 3.24
N VAL A 155 -9.12 -9.32 2.52
CA VAL A 155 -7.95 -8.92 1.72
C VAL A 155 -8.36 -7.95 0.60
N ALA A 156 -9.45 -8.23 -0.10
CA ALA A 156 -9.94 -7.34 -1.16
C ALA A 156 -10.41 -5.97 -0.62
N GLU A 157 -11.01 -5.91 0.57
CA GLU A 157 -11.34 -4.66 1.28
C GLU A 157 -10.07 -3.87 1.59
N ALA A 158 -9.06 -4.50 2.20
CA ALA A 158 -7.79 -3.87 2.52
C ALA A 158 -7.09 -3.30 1.27
N ILE A 159 -6.99 -4.11 0.21
CA ILE A 159 -6.42 -3.68 -1.08
C ILE A 159 -7.27 -2.58 -1.70
N SER A 160 -8.59 -2.67 -1.67
CA SER A 160 -9.41 -1.60 -2.20
C SER A 160 -9.15 -0.30 -1.42
N LEU A 161 -9.02 -0.33 -0.10
CA LEU A 161 -8.83 0.87 0.71
C LEU A 161 -7.43 1.50 0.63
N HIS A 162 -6.39 0.76 0.24
CA HIS A 162 -4.98 1.18 0.47
C HIS A 162 -4.59 2.54 -0.14
N LEU A 163 -5.23 2.96 -1.24
CA LEU A 163 -5.01 4.27 -1.89
C LEU A 163 -5.67 5.44 -1.15
N ASN A 164 -6.48 5.19 -0.14
CA ASN A 164 -7.03 6.26 0.68
C ASN A 164 -5.88 6.92 1.46
N ILE A 165 -5.95 8.25 1.58
CA ILE A 165 -4.93 9.00 2.31
C ILE A 165 -4.85 8.54 3.76
N ASP A 166 -5.97 8.21 4.36
CA ASP A 166 -6.03 7.64 5.69
C ASP A 166 -7.05 6.51 5.70
N VAL A 167 -6.69 5.40 6.36
CA VAL A 167 -7.56 4.25 6.56
C VAL A 167 -7.65 4.07 8.07
N GLU A 168 -8.81 4.36 8.64
CA GLU A 168 -9.03 4.24 10.09
C GLU A 168 -9.05 2.76 10.51
N LEU A 169 -8.62 2.45 11.75
CA LEU A 169 -8.67 1.10 12.32
C LEU A 169 -10.08 0.48 12.28
N ALA A 170 -11.13 1.30 12.24
CA ALA A 170 -12.51 0.84 12.09
C ALA A 170 -12.79 0.11 10.76
N HIS A 171 -11.89 0.19 9.78
CA HIS A 171 -11.93 -0.60 8.55
C HIS A 171 -11.18 -1.96 8.65
N GLY A 172 -10.60 -2.28 9.81
CA GLY A 172 -9.75 -3.44 10.02
C GLY A 172 -8.29 -3.06 10.20
N VAL A 173 -7.60 -3.80 11.08
CA VAL A 173 -6.20 -3.53 11.44
C VAL A 173 -5.30 -3.73 10.23
N GLU A 174 -5.55 -4.76 9.42
CA GLU A 174 -4.72 -5.08 8.26
C GLU A 174 -4.90 -4.07 7.12
N ALA A 175 -6.12 -3.55 6.92
CA ALA A 175 -6.37 -2.46 5.97
C ALA A 175 -5.65 -1.17 6.41
N HIS A 176 -5.68 -0.87 7.70
CA HIS A 176 -4.96 0.26 8.30
C HIS A 176 -3.44 0.10 8.11
N LEU A 177 -2.88 -1.06 8.47
CA LEU A 177 -1.46 -1.33 8.40
C LEU A 177 -0.95 -1.41 6.94
N LEU A 178 -1.69 -2.01 6.02
CA LEU A 178 -1.37 -2.01 4.58
C LEU A 178 -1.22 -0.58 4.05
N SER A 179 -2.22 0.28 4.29
CA SER A 179 -2.17 1.67 3.83
C SER A 179 -0.97 2.43 4.39
N ARG A 180 -0.59 2.14 5.65
CA ARG A 180 0.58 2.77 6.29
C ARG A 180 1.90 2.22 5.76
N GLY A 181 2.05 0.91 5.61
CA GLY A 181 3.23 0.28 5.03
C GLY A 181 3.48 0.76 3.59
N ALA A 182 2.44 0.78 2.77
CA ALA A 182 2.51 1.25 1.39
C ALA A 182 2.89 2.73 1.32
N ALA A 183 2.32 3.58 2.19
CA ALA A 183 2.68 4.99 2.25
C ALA A 183 4.10 5.24 2.79
N LEU A 184 4.58 4.42 3.72
CA LEU A 184 5.96 4.48 4.20
C LEU A 184 6.91 4.16 3.04
N ASP A 185 6.72 3.04 2.33
CA ASP A 185 7.59 2.68 1.23
C ASP A 185 7.47 3.65 0.04
N ALA A 186 6.27 4.02 -0.37
CA ALA A 186 6.09 4.87 -1.54
C ALA A 186 6.59 6.31 -1.31
N VAL A 187 6.25 6.94 -0.19
CA VAL A 187 6.45 8.39 0.02
C VAL A 187 7.15 8.76 1.34
N GLY A 188 7.64 7.77 2.10
CA GLY A 188 8.35 8.00 3.36
C GLY A 188 7.46 8.44 4.51
N ARG A 189 6.14 8.25 4.42
CA ARG A 189 5.21 8.68 5.47
C ARG A 189 5.31 7.77 6.69
N GLY A 190 5.58 8.35 7.85
CA GLY A 190 5.73 7.60 9.11
C GLY A 190 7.12 6.99 9.29
N LEU A 191 8.09 7.36 8.44
CA LEU A 191 9.48 6.93 8.59
C LEU A 191 10.07 7.31 9.96
N ASP A 192 9.61 8.42 10.55
CA ASP A 192 9.99 8.89 11.89
C ASP A 192 9.51 7.97 13.03
N LYS A 193 8.57 7.07 12.75
CA LYS A 193 8.05 6.11 13.73
C LYS A 193 8.85 4.80 13.74
N VAL A 194 9.57 4.48 12.67
CA VAL A 194 10.29 3.21 12.52
C VAL A 194 11.77 3.40 12.87
N PRO A 195 12.40 2.52 13.67
CA PRO A 195 13.84 2.59 13.93
C PRO A 195 14.64 2.58 12.63
N SER A 196 15.67 3.42 12.54
CA SER A 196 16.52 3.48 11.33
C SER A 196 17.20 2.15 11.04
N THR A 197 17.56 1.38 12.07
CA THR A 197 18.13 0.03 11.96
C THR A 197 17.17 -0.97 11.31
N THR A 198 15.87 -0.88 11.62
CA THR A 198 14.82 -1.67 10.94
C THR A 198 14.70 -1.26 9.48
N VAL A 199 14.67 0.04 9.19
CA VAL A 199 14.65 0.55 7.79
C VAL A 199 15.86 0.05 7.02
N ASP A 200 17.07 0.20 7.56
CA ASP A 200 18.32 -0.25 6.94
C ASP A 200 18.31 -1.76 6.68
N SER A 201 17.77 -2.55 7.62
CA SER A 201 17.64 -4.00 7.46
C SER A 201 16.70 -4.38 6.32
N VAL A 202 15.54 -3.71 6.22
CA VAL A 202 14.61 -3.90 5.09
C VAL A 202 15.26 -3.52 3.77
N LEU A 203 15.90 -2.35 3.68
CA LEU A 203 16.52 -1.85 2.44
C LEU A 203 17.75 -2.65 2.03
N LYS A 204 18.48 -3.25 2.99
CA LYS A 204 19.58 -4.16 2.70
C LYS A 204 19.10 -5.47 2.07
N GLN A 205 17.95 -6.00 2.52
CA GLN A 205 17.39 -7.23 1.96
C GLN A 205 16.63 -6.97 0.65
N TRP A 206 15.93 -5.84 0.56
CA TRP A 206 15.08 -5.46 -0.57
C TRP A 206 15.39 -4.04 -1.06
N PRO A 207 16.51 -3.84 -1.78
CA PRO A 207 16.91 -2.53 -2.29
C PRO A 207 15.81 -1.85 -3.11
N ARG A 208 15.82 -0.51 -3.08
CA ARG A 208 14.86 0.34 -3.80
C ARG A 208 15.29 0.69 -5.23
N ASP A 209 16.38 0.14 -5.74
CA ASP A 209 17.03 0.58 -6.98
C ASP A 209 16.03 0.84 -8.13
N GLY A 210 15.90 2.10 -8.53
CA GLY A 210 15.00 2.54 -9.61
C GLY A 210 13.50 2.56 -9.27
N PHE A 211 13.09 2.11 -8.07
CA PHE A 211 11.71 2.03 -7.61
C PHE A 211 10.98 3.37 -7.73
N ALA A 212 11.55 4.45 -7.21
CA ALA A 212 10.87 5.75 -7.17
C ALA A 212 10.49 6.25 -8.58
N ASN A 213 11.41 6.10 -9.54
CA ASN A 213 11.16 6.46 -10.94
C ASN A 213 10.13 5.53 -11.59
N ALA A 214 10.21 4.23 -11.33
CA ALA A 214 9.29 3.25 -11.90
C ALA A 214 7.85 3.43 -11.39
N LEU A 215 7.67 3.57 -10.07
CA LEU A 215 6.37 3.81 -9.46
C LEU A 215 5.77 5.15 -9.92
N ALA A 216 6.58 6.22 -9.94
CA ALA A 216 6.16 7.52 -10.46
C ALA A 216 5.63 7.43 -11.91
N ALA A 217 6.37 6.73 -12.79
CA ALA A 217 5.98 6.57 -14.18
C ALA A 217 4.69 5.76 -14.32
N VAL A 218 4.57 4.62 -13.62
CA VAL A 218 3.38 3.75 -13.68
C VAL A 218 2.14 4.45 -13.14
N ILE A 219 2.23 5.13 -11.99
CA ILE A 219 1.08 5.84 -11.42
C ILE A 219 0.69 7.04 -12.28
N HIS A 220 1.65 7.76 -12.86
CA HIS A 220 1.33 8.85 -13.79
C HIS A 220 0.64 8.33 -15.05
N GLN A 221 1.11 7.24 -15.64
CA GLN A 221 0.44 6.59 -16.77
C GLN A 221 -0.97 6.15 -16.37
N GLU A 222 -1.14 5.57 -15.19
CA GLU A 222 -2.43 5.07 -14.74
C GLU A 222 -3.43 6.21 -14.44
N ALA A 223 -2.93 7.36 -14.00
CA ALA A 223 -3.71 8.58 -13.86
C ALA A 223 -4.26 9.09 -15.21
N GLN A 224 -3.50 8.92 -16.30
CA GLN A 224 -3.89 9.34 -17.64
C GLN A 224 -4.94 8.40 -18.26
N SER A 225 -4.77 7.08 -18.14
CA SER A 225 -5.72 6.06 -18.63
C SER A 225 -7.02 6.06 -17.84
N ARG A 226 -6.96 6.28 -16.52
CA ARG A 226 -8.10 6.21 -15.61
C ARG A 226 -8.32 7.55 -14.88
N PRO A 227 -8.77 8.62 -15.56
CA PRO A 227 -8.76 9.99 -15.03
C PRO A 227 -9.76 10.24 -13.89
N ARG A 228 -10.73 9.35 -13.69
CA ARG A 228 -11.68 9.40 -12.56
C ARG A 228 -11.33 8.46 -11.41
N SER A 229 -10.16 7.83 -11.45
CA SER A 229 -9.69 6.93 -10.38
C SER A 229 -9.14 7.70 -9.17
N ARG A 230 -8.91 6.98 -8.08
CA ARG A 230 -8.17 7.48 -6.91
C ARG A 230 -6.69 7.74 -7.23
N ALA A 231 -6.06 6.91 -8.05
CA ALA A 231 -4.68 7.11 -8.50
C ALA A 231 -4.52 8.45 -9.24
N SER A 232 -5.45 8.77 -10.16
CA SER A 232 -5.50 10.08 -10.84
C SER A 232 -5.67 11.25 -9.88
N LEU A 233 -6.48 11.10 -8.82
CA LEU A 233 -6.59 12.14 -7.81
C LEU A 233 -5.29 12.33 -7.05
N LEU A 234 -4.64 11.25 -6.62
CA LEU A 234 -3.36 11.30 -5.90
C LEU A 234 -2.26 11.93 -6.76
N ASP A 235 -2.15 11.55 -8.03
CA ASP A 235 -1.17 12.14 -8.97
C ASP A 235 -1.36 13.66 -9.09
N ARG A 236 -2.60 14.12 -9.30
CA ARG A 236 -2.94 15.57 -9.33
C ARG A 236 -2.67 16.30 -8.02
N LEU A 237 -2.71 15.59 -6.90
CA LEU A 237 -2.35 16.15 -5.59
C LEU A 237 -0.84 16.15 -5.34
N GLY A 238 -0.03 15.66 -6.28
CA GLY A 238 1.43 15.68 -6.23
C GLY A 238 2.07 14.41 -5.66
N PHE A 239 1.37 13.27 -5.69
CA PHE A 239 1.91 11.99 -5.24
C PHE A 239 3.25 11.64 -5.91
N THR A 240 3.33 11.77 -7.24
CA THR A 240 4.56 11.50 -8.00
C THR A 240 5.76 12.33 -7.52
N GLY A 241 5.52 13.61 -7.17
CA GLY A 241 6.56 14.46 -6.57
C GLY A 241 7.00 13.98 -5.19
N LEU A 242 6.11 13.42 -4.38
CA LEU A 242 6.45 12.83 -3.08
C LEU A 242 7.28 11.55 -3.22
N VAL A 243 6.92 10.68 -4.18
CA VAL A 243 7.67 9.44 -4.48
C VAL A 243 9.10 9.77 -4.88
N LEU A 244 9.29 10.69 -5.83
CA LEU A 244 10.62 11.09 -6.31
C LEU A 244 11.47 11.82 -5.27
N ASN A 245 10.86 12.32 -4.20
CA ASN A 245 11.54 13.00 -3.10
C ASN A 245 11.58 12.17 -1.81
N ASN A 246 11.29 10.87 -1.89
CA ASN A 246 11.31 9.99 -0.74
C ASN A 246 12.71 10.00 -0.09
N PRO A 247 12.81 10.25 1.24
CA PRO A 247 14.09 10.34 1.93
C PRO A 247 14.92 9.05 1.86
N MET A 248 14.29 7.88 1.72
CA MET A 248 15.00 6.60 1.64
C MET A 248 15.82 6.44 0.35
N ASP A 249 15.51 7.19 -0.71
CA ASP A 249 16.25 7.14 -1.97
C ASP A 249 17.44 8.13 -2.01
N ARG A 250 17.54 9.02 -1.02
CA ARG A 250 18.63 10.00 -0.90
C ARG A 250 19.87 9.45 -0.20
N SER A 251 19.70 8.39 0.59
CA SER A 251 20.75 7.75 1.40
C SER A 251 21.70 6.88 0.58
N ALA A 252 21.40 6.61 -0.69
CA ALA A 252 22.20 5.80 -1.60
C ALA A 252 23.22 6.66 -2.37
N THR A 253 24.02 7.46 -1.67
CA THR A 253 25.24 8.04 -2.25
C THR A 253 26.44 7.57 -1.41
N PRO A 254 27.38 6.79 -1.97
CA PRO A 254 28.60 6.38 -1.27
C PRO A 254 29.51 7.57 -0.94
#